data_AF-A0AAN8QLS2-F1
#
_entry.id   AF-A0AAN8QLS2-F1
#
_cell.length_a   1.000
_cell.length_b   1.000
_cell.length_c   1.000
_cell.angle_alpha   90.00
_cell.angle_beta   90.00
_cell.angle_gamma   90.00
#
_symmetry.space_group_name_H-M   'P 1'
#
loop_
_entity.id
_entity.type
_entity.pdbx_description
1 polymer ?
#
loop_
_entity_poly.entity_id
_entity_poly.type
_entity_poly.pdbx_seq_one_letter_code
_entity_poly.pdbx_strand_id
1 'polypeptide(L)'
;MSRFNETKDFGDAASFLRLTNLEALAARTLAFDGTKRVWIPDEKEAYIEVEVKELDGDKATVETKDGRTLVVKEDDIQQTNPPKFDMIEDMAMLTNLNEASVLFNLTRRYSMWMIYTYSGLFCVTINPYKYLPVYSSDVIAAYKGKRRNETPPHIYAIADNAYSDMLRNRENQSMLITVP
;
A
#
# COMPACT_ATOMS: atom_id res chain seq x y z
N MET A 1 16.94 14.06 -10.23
CA MET A 1 15.81 14.99 -10.45
C MET A 1 14.97 15.01 -9.20
N SER A 2 14.50 16.18 -8.78
CA SER A 2 13.74 16.34 -7.55
C SER A 2 12.36 15.67 -7.67
N ARG A 3 11.97 14.79 -6.71
CA ARG A 3 10.64 14.15 -6.61
C ARG A 3 9.46 15.14 -6.68
N PHE A 4 9.73 16.44 -6.54
CA PHE A 4 8.77 17.54 -6.64
C PHE A 4 8.16 17.72 -8.04
N ASN A 5 8.81 17.26 -9.11
CA ASN A 5 8.28 17.39 -10.47
C ASN A 5 7.54 16.13 -10.97
N GLU A 6 7.68 14.99 -10.31
CA GLU A 6 7.14 13.70 -10.81
C GLU A 6 5.62 13.62 -10.80
N THR A 7 4.94 14.33 -9.88
CA THR A 7 3.47 14.34 -9.82
C THR A 7 2.80 15.34 -10.76
N LYS A 8 3.54 16.34 -11.26
CA LYS A 8 2.96 17.36 -12.16
C LYS A 8 2.55 16.76 -13.50
N ASP A 9 3.29 15.77 -13.98
CA ASP A 9 3.05 15.12 -15.26
C ASP A 9 1.72 14.35 -15.30
N PHE A 10 1.14 14.04 -14.13
CA PHE A 10 -0.14 13.32 -14.02
C PHE A 10 -1.37 14.24 -13.95
N GLY A 11 -1.20 15.56 -13.86
CA GLY A 11 -2.32 16.52 -13.80
C GLY A 11 -3.36 16.15 -12.73
N ASP A 12 -4.64 16.12 -13.13
CA ASP A 12 -5.78 15.79 -12.26
C ASP A 12 -5.75 14.35 -11.72
N ALA A 13 -4.96 13.45 -12.32
CA ALA A 13 -4.81 12.07 -11.86
C ALA A 13 -3.88 11.94 -10.66
N ALA A 14 -3.03 12.94 -10.37
CA ALA A 14 -1.95 12.83 -9.41
C ALA A 14 -2.42 12.38 -8.01
N SER A 15 -3.52 12.96 -7.52
CA SER A 15 -4.10 12.65 -6.21
C SER A 15 -4.66 11.23 -6.09
N PHE A 16 -5.00 10.60 -7.22
CA PHE A 16 -5.51 9.22 -7.28
C PHE A 16 -4.39 8.18 -7.44
N LEU A 17 -3.15 8.62 -7.67
CA LEU A 17 -2.02 7.74 -7.96
C LEU A 17 -1.02 7.69 -6.80
N ARG A 18 -0.73 8.83 -6.17
CA ARG A 18 0.30 8.93 -5.13
C ARG A 18 -0.03 10.05 -4.14
N LEU A 19 0.37 9.85 -2.89
CA LEU A 19 0.32 10.90 -1.87
C LEU A 19 1.14 12.12 -2.27
N THR A 20 0.71 13.29 -1.79
CA THR A 20 1.53 14.49 -1.90
C THR A 20 2.83 14.32 -1.08
N ASN A 21 3.88 15.06 -1.46
CA ASN A 21 5.12 15.06 -0.69
C ASN A 21 4.92 15.53 0.76
N LEU A 22 3.93 16.40 0.99
CA LEU A 22 3.61 16.89 2.34
C LEU A 22 3.00 15.77 3.21
N GLU A 23 2.03 15.02 2.68
CA GLU A 23 1.44 13.87 3.37
C GLU A 23 2.47 12.78 3.63
N ALA A 24 3.30 12.47 2.63
CA ALA A 24 4.38 11.49 2.77
C ALA A 24 5.44 11.93 3.80
N LEU A 25 5.74 13.23 3.90
CA LEU A 25 6.65 13.76 4.90
C LEU A 25 6.02 13.73 6.30
N ALA A 26 4.75 14.12 6.42
CA ALA A 26 4.02 14.07 7.69
C ALA A 26 3.96 12.65 8.26
N ALA A 27 3.71 11.64 7.41
CA ALA A 27 3.72 10.24 7.81
C ALA A 27 5.09 9.79 8.37
N ARG A 28 6.19 10.36 7.86
CA ARG A 28 7.56 10.05 8.34
C ARG A 28 7.91 10.70 9.67
N THR A 29 7.27 11.82 10.01
CA THR A 29 7.57 12.56 11.25
C THR A 29 6.72 12.10 12.44
N LEU A 30 5.71 11.25 12.21
CA LEU A 30 4.88 10.70 13.28
C LEU A 30 5.70 9.76 14.19
N ALA A 31 5.67 10.04 15.49
CA ALA A 31 6.27 9.16 16.49
C ALA A 31 5.56 7.80 16.49
N PHE A 32 6.36 6.73 16.53
CA PHE A 32 5.89 5.36 16.50
C PHE A 32 6.64 4.52 17.50
N ASP A 33 5.88 3.90 18.40
CA ASP A 33 6.37 2.85 19.29
C ASP A 33 5.89 1.52 18.74
N GLY A 34 6.79 0.83 18.01
CA GLY A 34 6.48 -0.44 17.36
C GLY A 34 6.32 -1.61 18.32
N THR A 35 6.67 -1.43 19.60
CA THR A 35 6.46 -2.48 20.62
C THR A 35 5.09 -2.41 21.25
N LYS A 36 4.43 -1.24 21.19
CA LYS A 36 3.12 -1.04 21.79
C LYS A 36 1.97 -1.29 20.82
N ARG A 37 2.12 -0.96 19.54
CA ARG A 37 1.03 -1.10 18.57
C ARG A 37 1.14 -2.41 17.81
N VAL A 38 0.10 -3.22 17.89
CA VAL A 38 0.04 -4.54 17.24
C VAL A 38 -1.32 -4.75 16.58
N TRP A 39 -1.38 -5.71 15.67
CA TRP A 39 -2.60 -6.19 15.04
C TRP A 39 -3.09 -7.45 15.76
N ILE A 40 -4.39 -7.56 15.95
CA ILE A 40 -5.05 -8.79 16.41
C ILE A 40 -6.23 -9.14 15.50
N PRO A 41 -6.64 -10.41 15.39
CA PRO A 41 -7.83 -10.82 14.66
C PRO A 41 -9.10 -10.18 15.26
N ASP A 42 -10.06 -9.84 14.39
CA ASP A 42 -11.38 -9.35 14.77
C ASP A 42 -12.46 -9.95 13.86
N GLU A 43 -13.62 -10.28 14.42
CA GLU A 43 -14.69 -10.93 13.66
C GLU A 43 -15.34 -10.02 12.60
N LYS A 44 -15.26 -8.70 12.76
CA LYS A 44 -15.93 -7.72 11.88
C LYS A 44 -14.98 -7.07 10.89
N GLU A 45 -13.81 -6.64 11.35
CA GLU A 45 -12.81 -5.93 10.55
C GLU A 45 -11.68 -6.83 10.05
N ALA A 46 -11.76 -8.15 10.32
CA ALA A 46 -10.71 -9.16 10.13
C ALA A 46 -9.48 -8.94 11.01
N TYR A 47 -8.94 -7.71 11.06
CA TYR A 47 -7.83 -7.32 11.90
C TYR A 47 -8.00 -5.89 12.43
N ILE A 48 -7.70 -5.67 13.71
CA ILE A 48 -7.74 -4.35 14.35
C ILE A 48 -6.42 -4.00 15.01
N GLU A 49 -6.09 -2.70 15.02
CA GLU A 49 -4.90 -2.16 15.69
C GLU A 49 -5.21 -1.94 17.18
N VAL A 50 -4.37 -2.49 18.05
CA VAL A 50 -4.50 -2.40 19.51
C VAL A 50 -3.18 -2.01 20.16
N GLU A 51 -3.25 -1.51 21.40
CA GLU A 51 -2.09 -1.16 22.21
C GLU A 51 -1.83 -2.25 23.27
N VAL A 52 -0.63 -2.84 23.29
CA VAL A 52 -0.21 -3.78 24.32
C VAL A 52 0.03 -3.03 25.63
N LYS A 53 -0.64 -3.46 26.71
CA LYS A 53 -0.47 -2.92 28.07
C LYS A 53 0.43 -3.78 28.93
N GLU A 54 0.22 -5.10 28.88
CA GLU A 54 0.93 -6.05 29.71
C GLU A 54 1.14 -7.36 28.95
N LEU A 55 2.30 -7.97 29.15
CA LEU A 55 2.65 -9.28 28.63
C LEU A 55 2.73 -10.24 29.83
N ASP A 56 1.87 -11.24 29.86
CA ASP A 56 1.79 -12.24 30.93
C ASP A 56 1.93 -13.65 30.34
N GLY A 57 3.18 -14.09 30.19
CA GLY A 57 3.49 -15.43 29.69
C GLY A 57 2.97 -15.68 28.28
N ASP A 58 1.96 -16.53 28.14
CA ASP A 58 1.35 -16.94 26.87
C ASP A 58 0.27 -15.97 26.35
N LYS A 59 -0.04 -14.93 27.12
CA LYS A 59 -1.10 -13.98 26.85
C LYS A 59 -0.62 -12.54 26.93
N ALA A 60 -1.29 -11.68 26.19
CA ALA A 60 -1.13 -10.24 26.27
C ALA A 60 -2.46 -9.56 26.60
N THR A 61 -2.40 -8.60 27.51
CA THR A 61 -3.49 -7.67 27.76
C THR A 61 -3.34 -6.48 26.82
N VAL A 62 -4.33 -6.29 25.94
CA VAL A 62 -4.33 -5.25 24.90
C VAL A 62 -5.52 -4.31 25.08
N GLU A 63 -5.36 -3.05 24.69
CA GLU A 63 -6.41 -2.04 24.68
C GLU A 63 -6.77 -1.67 23.24
N THR A 64 -8.06 -1.75 22.89
CA THR A 64 -8.56 -1.31 21.60
C THR A 64 -8.69 0.21 21.53
N LYS A 65 -8.79 0.77 20.32
CA LYS A 65 -9.01 2.21 20.11
C LYS A 65 -10.28 2.75 20.80
N ASP A 66 -11.26 1.87 21.06
CA ASP A 66 -12.50 2.20 21.75
C ASP A 66 -12.36 2.16 23.30
N GLY A 67 -11.16 1.92 23.82
CA GLY A 67 -10.88 1.83 25.26
C GLY A 67 -11.29 0.50 25.90
N ARG A 68 -11.56 -0.55 25.10
CA ARG A 68 -11.86 -1.89 25.63
C ARG A 68 -10.58 -2.65 25.87
N THR A 69 -10.47 -3.31 27.02
CA THR A 69 -9.36 -4.21 27.32
C THR A 69 -9.71 -5.64 26.94
N LEU A 70 -8.84 -6.29 26.19
CA LEU A 70 -8.96 -7.69 25.76
C LEU A 70 -7.73 -8.46 26.20
N VAL A 71 -7.90 -9.76 26.42
CA VAL A 71 -6.79 -10.70 26.66
C VAL A 71 -6.71 -11.60 25.44
N VAL A 72 -5.58 -11.56 24.75
CA VAL A 72 -5.32 -12.33 23.52
C VAL A 72 -4.11 -13.25 23.74
N LYS A 73 -4.01 -14.32 22.95
CA LYS A 73 -2.82 -15.16 22.94
C LYS A 73 -1.69 -14.43 22.22
N GLU A 74 -0.45 -14.66 22.65
CA GLU A 74 0.72 -14.08 21.98
C GLU A 74 0.80 -14.48 20.50
N ASP A 75 0.42 -15.72 20.17
CA ASP A 75 0.43 -16.25 18.79
C ASP A 75 -0.52 -15.51 17.82
N ASP A 76 -1.57 -14.87 18.36
CA ASP A 76 -2.54 -14.11 17.55
C ASP A 76 -2.05 -12.68 17.27
N ILE A 77 -0.92 -12.26 17.85
CA ILE A 77 -0.40 -10.90 17.74
C ILE A 77 0.48 -10.77 16.49
N GLN A 78 0.09 -9.86 15.60
CA GLN A 78 0.88 -9.51 14.42
C GLN A 78 1.53 -8.13 14.59
N GLN A 79 2.83 -8.02 14.32
CA GLN A 79 3.55 -6.75 14.45
C GLN A 79 3.06 -5.70 13.43
N THR A 80 2.90 -4.45 13.87
CA THR A 80 2.54 -3.34 12.97
C THR A 80 3.77 -2.79 12.25
N ASN A 81 3.55 -2.05 11.16
CA ASN A 81 4.61 -1.32 10.48
C ASN A 81 4.62 0.15 10.94
N PRO A 82 5.80 0.79 11.04
CA PRO A 82 5.88 2.22 11.33
C PRO A 82 5.10 3.09 10.32
N PRO A 83 4.57 4.27 10.72
CA PRO A 83 3.77 5.16 9.86
C PRO A 83 4.46 5.58 8.56
N LYS A 84 5.79 5.54 8.49
CA LYS A 84 6.54 5.78 7.24
C LYS A 84 6.21 4.79 6.11
N PHE A 85 5.64 3.63 6.46
CA PHE A 85 5.19 2.59 5.53
C PHE A 85 3.69 2.69 5.23
N ASP A 86 2.98 3.65 5.80
CA ASP A 86 1.57 3.85 5.51
C ASP A 86 1.37 4.19 4.04
N MET A 87 0.36 3.55 3.43
CA MET A 87 0.01 3.65 2.02
C MET A 87 1.18 3.43 1.04
N ILE A 88 2.13 2.56 1.38
CA ILE A 88 3.27 2.25 0.53
C ILE A 88 2.83 1.69 -0.83
N GLU A 89 3.57 2.06 -1.87
CA GLU A 89 3.28 1.70 -3.26
C GLU A 89 3.64 0.26 -3.60
N ASP A 90 4.62 -0.32 -2.92
CA ASP A 90 5.02 -1.72 -3.04
C ASP A 90 5.07 -2.36 -1.66
N MET A 91 4.12 -3.25 -1.40
CA MET A 91 3.99 -3.92 -0.11
C MET A 91 5.15 -4.89 0.19
N ALA A 92 5.91 -5.31 -0.82
CA ALA A 92 7.14 -6.09 -0.60
C ALA A 92 8.22 -5.29 0.15
N MET A 93 8.07 -3.96 0.29
CA MET A 93 8.96 -3.12 1.07
C MET A 93 8.56 -2.98 2.55
N LEU A 94 7.45 -3.60 2.99
CA LEU A 94 7.06 -3.61 4.40
C LEU A 94 8.11 -4.34 5.24
N THR A 95 8.34 -3.86 6.47
CA THR A 95 9.22 -4.55 7.43
C THR A 95 8.56 -5.81 7.97
N ASN A 96 7.29 -5.69 8.39
CA ASN A 96 6.47 -6.79 8.85
C ASN A 96 5.46 -7.13 7.75
N LEU A 97 5.75 -8.15 6.94
CA LEU A 97 4.87 -8.59 5.87
C LEU A 97 3.94 -9.69 6.38
N ASN A 98 2.85 -9.26 7.03
CA ASN A 98 1.79 -10.12 7.56
C ASN A 98 0.43 -9.74 6.95
N GLU A 99 -0.56 -10.62 7.10
CA GLU A 99 -1.89 -10.44 6.49
C GLU A 99 -2.55 -9.13 6.93
N ALA A 100 -2.47 -8.78 8.21
CA ALA A 100 -3.04 -7.55 8.75
C ALA A 100 -2.42 -6.30 8.10
N SER A 101 -1.10 -6.27 7.93
CA SER A 101 -0.39 -5.13 7.32
C SER A 101 -0.71 -4.98 5.83
N VAL A 102 -0.84 -6.09 5.10
CA VAL A 102 -1.25 -6.08 3.68
C VAL A 102 -2.69 -5.55 3.56
N LEU A 103 -3.61 -6.10 4.34
CA LEU A 103 -5.02 -5.67 4.35
C LEU A 103 -5.15 -4.19 4.70
N PHE A 104 -4.45 -3.74 5.74
CA PHE A 104 -4.48 -2.35 6.19
C PHE A 104 -3.94 -1.40 5.12
N ASN A 105 -2.81 -1.72 4.48
CA ASN A 105 -2.24 -0.89 3.44
C ASN A 105 -3.18 -0.76 2.24
N LEU A 106 -3.77 -1.87 1.78
CA LEU A 106 -4.75 -1.88 0.70
C LEU A 106 -6.00 -1.07 1.05
N THR A 107 -6.51 -1.22 2.28
CA THR A 107 -7.70 -0.51 2.78
C THR A 107 -7.47 0.99 2.85
N ARG A 108 -6.32 1.42 3.38
CA ARG A 108 -5.93 2.83 3.46
C ARG A 108 -5.77 3.44 2.08
N ARG A 109 -5.05 2.77 1.16
CA ARG A 109 -4.89 3.26 -0.22
C ARG A 109 -6.24 3.39 -0.92
N TYR A 110 -7.10 2.39 -0.78
CA TYR A 110 -8.45 2.42 -1.34
C TYR A 110 -9.30 3.57 -0.80
N SER A 111 -9.21 3.86 0.51
CA SER A 111 -9.93 4.99 1.13
C SER A 111 -9.53 6.36 0.56
N MET A 112 -8.33 6.46 0.00
CA MET A 112 -7.80 7.65 -0.69
C MET A 112 -7.94 7.55 -2.22
N TRP A 113 -8.77 6.62 -2.72
CA TRP A 113 -8.98 6.36 -4.15
C TRP A 113 -7.75 5.91 -4.94
N MET A 114 -6.69 5.46 -4.25
CA MET A 114 -5.52 4.84 -4.86
C MET A 114 -5.76 3.34 -5.04
N ILE A 115 -6.29 2.95 -6.19
CA ILE A 115 -6.76 1.58 -6.44
C ILE A 115 -5.67 0.58 -6.82
N TYR A 116 -4.49 1.06 -7.21
CA TYR A 116 -3.37 0.21 -7.63
C TYR A 116 -2.31 0.16 -6.53
N THR A 117 -1.81 -1.04 -6.24
CA THR A 117 -0.72 -1.28 -5.28
C THR A 117 0.14 -2.44 -5.77
N TYR A 118 1.46 -2.29 -5.73
CA TYR A 118 2.35 -3.41 -6.02
C TYR A 118 2.50 -4.34 -4.82
N SER A 119 2.70 -5.62 -5.11
CA SER A 119 3.14 -6.63 -4.15
C SER A 119 4.28 -7.42 -4.81
N GLY A 120 5.49 -6.84 -4.76
CA GLY A 120 6.67 -7.41 -5.42
C GLY A 120 6.52 -7.41 -6.95
N LEU A 121 6.22 -8.57 -7.52
CA LEU A 121 5.98 -8.73 -8.96
C LEU A 121 4.52 -8.51 -9.36
N PHE A 122 3.60 -8.58 -8.41
CA PHE A 122 2.17 -8.46 -8.67
C PHE A 122 1.72 -7.00 -8.66
N CYS A 123 0.70 -6.68 -9.46
CA CYS A 123 -0.04 -5.43 -9.37
C CYS A 123 -1.46 -5.77 -8.90
N VAL A 124 -1.78 -5.37 -7.66
CA VAL A 124 -3.10 -5.53 -7.06
C VAL A 124 -3.95 -4.33 -7.48
N THR A 125 -5.18 -4.61 -7.93
CA THR A 125 -6.18 -3.60 -8.25
C THR A 125 -7.47 -3.86 -7.49
N ILE A 126 -8.05 -2.82 -6.90
CA ILE A 126 -9.33 -2.89 -6.20
C ILE A 126 -10.36 -2.09 -7.00
N ASN A 127 -11.52 -2.71 -7.28
CA ASN A 127 -12.57 -2.06 -8.07
C ASN A 127 -13.08 -0.78 -7.37
N PRO A 128 -12.94 0.43 -7.95
CA PRO A 128 -13.37 1.68 -7.34
C PRO A 128 -14.88 1.87 -7.29
N TYR A 129 -15.66 1.13 -8.10
CA TYR A 129 -17.08 1.39 -8.35
C TYR A 129 -17.40 2.85 -8.71
N LYS A 130 -16.40 3.57 -9.22
CA LYS A 130 -16.43 5.01 -9.51
C LYS A 130 -15.46 5.31 -10.64
N TYR A 131 -15.84 6.24 -11.51
CA TYR A 131 -14.95 6.75 -12.54
C TYR A 131 -13.82 7.59 -11.90
N LEU A 132 -12.57 7.27 -12.23
CA LEU A 132 -11.38 8.00 -11.79
C LEU A 132 -10.66 8.57 -13.02
N PRO A 133 -10.13 9.81 -12.97
CA PRO A 133 -9.47 10.46 -14.10
C PRO A 133 -8.04 9.92 -14.36
N VAL A 134 -7.77 8.64 -14.08
CA VAL A 134 -6.43 8.02 -14.16
C VAL A 134 -6.12 7.37 -15.51
N TYR A 135 -7.05 7.44 -16.46
CA TYR A 135 -6.94 6.78 -17.77
C TYR A 135 -6.83 7.74 -18.96
N SER A 136 -6.53 9.02 -18.72
CA SER A 136 -6.41 10.03 -19.79
C SER A 136 -5.14 9.84 -20.65
N SER A 137 -5.10 10.50 -21.81
CA SER A 137 -3.92 10.54 -22.68
C SER A 137 -2.69 11.12 -21.99
N ASP A 138 -2.88 12.08 -21.09
CA ASP A 138 -1.79 12.72 -20.35
C ASP A 138 -1.14 11.71 -19.40
N VAL A 139 -1.95 10.87 -18.75
CA VAL A 139 -1.45 9.79 -17.89
C VAL A 139 -0.69 8.76 -18.72
N ILE A 140 -1.19 8.38 -19.90
CA ILE A 140 -0.46 7.48 -20.81
C ILE A 140 0.92 8.06 -21.16
N ALA A 141 0.98 9.34 -21.51
CA ALA A 141 2.23 10.02 -21.83
C ALA A 141 3.19 10.05 -20.64
N ALA A 142 2.68 10.24 -19.42
CA ALA A 142 3.47 10.24 -18.19
C ALA A 142 4.10 8.87 -17.85
N TYR A 143 3.44 7.75 -18.19
CA TYR A 143 3.97 6.40 -17.96
C TYR A 143 4.92 5.90 -19.05
N LYS A 144 4.85 6.46 -20.26
CA LYS A 144 5.58 5.96 -21.43
C LYS A 144 7.10 5.98 -21.22
N GLY A 145 7.74 4.82 -21.36
CA GLY A 145 9.19 4.66 -21.25
C GLY A 145 9.76 4.89 -19.85
N LYS A 146 8.91 4.92 -18.82
CA LYS A 146 9.32 5.07 -17.42
C LYS A 146 9.50 3.72 -16.77
N ARG A 147 10.49 3.62 -15.88
CA ARG A 147 10.66 2.40 -15.07
C ARG A 147 9.56 2.31 -14.01
N ARG A 148 9.25 1.08 -13.61
CA ARG A 148 8.24 0.78 -12.57
C ARG A 148 8.45 1.57 -11.26
N ASN A 149 9.70 1.82 -10.87
CA ASN A 149 10.06 2.52 -9.63
C ASN A 149 10.04 4.06 -9.76
N GLU A 150 9.92 4.58 -10.98
CA GLU A 150 9.89 6.02 -11.26
C GLU A 150 8.45 6.56 -11.30
N THR A 151 7.46 5.68 -11.40
CA THR A 151 6.05 6.03 -11.52
C THR A 151 5.22 5.36 -10.42
N PRO A 152 4.06 5.94 -10.05
CA PRO A 152 3.14 5.31 -9.12
C PRO A 152 2.63 3.95 -9.63
N PRO A 153 2.07 3.09 -8.77
CA PRO A 153 1.43 1.86 -9.22
C PRO A 153 0.29 2.14 -10.20
N HIS A 154 0.34 1.50 -11.36
CA HIS A 154 -0.71 1.60 -12.37
C HIS A 154 -0.62 0.49 -13.40
N ILE A 155 -1.74 0.13 -14.02
CA ILE A 155 -1.77 -0.89 -15.09
C ILE A 155 -0.94 -0.46 -16.31
N TYR A 156 -0.84 0.84 -16.59
CA TYR A 156 0.00 1.37 -17.67
C TYR A 156 1.49 1.12 -17.43
N ALA A 157 1.95 1.15 -16.19
CA ALA A 157 3.33 0.77 -15.89
C ALA A 157 3.59 -0.71 -16.20
N ILE A 158 2.63 -1.59 -15.94
CA ILE A 158 2.76 -3.01 -16.30
C ILE A 158 2.80 -3.19 -17.83
N ALA A 159 1.88 -2.52 -18.54
CA ALA A 159 1.80 -2.58 -19.99
C ALA A 159 3.06 -2.00 -20.68
N ASP A 160 3.54 -0.84 -20.23
CA ASP A 160 4.72 -0.17 -20.80
C ASP A 160 6.01 -0.97 -20.54
N ASN A 161 6.16 -1.56 -19.35
CA ASN A 161 7.30 -2.44 -19.05
C ASN A 161 7.27 -3.70 -19.93
N ALA A 162 6.11 -4.37 -20.06
CA ALA A 162 5.98 -5.53 -20.93
C ALA A 162 6.30 -5.17 -22.40
N TYR A 163 5.78 -4.04 -22.90
CA TYR A 163 6.07 -3.58 -24.25
C TYR A 163 7.58 -3.27 -24.44
N SER A 164 8.18 -2.56 -23.49
CA SER A 164 9.60 -2.22 -23.51
C SER A 164 10.50 -3.46 -23.45
N ASP A 165 10.16 -4.44 -22.63
CA ASP A 165 10.89 -5.70 -22.51
C ASP A 165 10.75 -6.56 -23.77
N MET A 166 9.57 -6.59 -24.39
CA MET A 166 9.36 -7.24 -25.70
C MET A 166 10.30 -6.65 -26.77
N LEU A 167 10.39 -5.32 -26.87
CA LEU A 167 11.26 -4.66 -27.86
C LEU A 167 12.75 -4.85 -27.55
N ARG A 168 13.13 -4.79 -26.28
CA ARG A 168 14.54 -4.89 -25.85
C ARG A 168 15.06 -6.31 -25.93
N ASN A 169 14.31 -7.27 -25.38
CA ASN A 169 14.73 -8.66 -25.25
C ASN A 169 14.36 -9.48 -26.50
N ARG A 170 13.43 -8.99 -27.33
CA ARG A 170 12.88 -9.70 -28.50
C ARG A 170 12.21 -11.03 -28.13
N GLU A 171 11.56 -11.05 -26.98
CA GLU A 171 10.87 -12.20 -26.43
C GLU A 171 9.38 -11.88 -26.21
N ASN A 172 8.53 -12.89 -26.42
CA ASN A 172 7.09 -12.77 -26.21
C ASN A 172 6.79 -12.45 -24.74
N GLN A 173 5.79 -11.60 -24.50
CA GLN A 173 5.33 -11.22 -23.17
C GLN A 173 3.87 -11.61 -22.98
N SER A 174 3.46 -11.85 -21.74
CA SER A 174 2.09 -12.17 -21.37
C SER A 174 1.67 -11.41 -20.12
N MET A 175 0.45 -10.89 -20.10
CA MET A 175 -0.16 -10.30 -18.91
C MET A 175 -1.26 -11.23 -18.40
N LEU A 176 -1.07 -11.82 -17.22
CA LEU A 176 -2.06 -12.67 -16.57
C LEU A 176 -2.89 -11.81 -15.62
N ILE A 177 -4.20 -11.76 -15.86
CA ILE A 177 -5.16 -11.03 -15.04
C ILE A 177 -6.07 -12.06 -14.38
N THR A 178 -6.01 -12.14 -13.05
CA THR A 178 -6.82 -13.06 -12.25
C THR A 178 -7.69 -12.27 -11.28
N VAL A 179 -8.90 -12.75 -11.07
CA VAL A 179 -9.76 -12.29 -9.97
C VAL A 179 -9.82 -13.40 -8.92
N PRO A 180 -9.84 -13.07 -7.62
CA PRO A 180 -10.11 -14.03 -6.57
C PRO A 180 -11.55 -14.57 -6.64
#